data_AF-A0A7X5J8E2-F1
#
_entry.id   AF-A0A7X5J8E2-F1
#
_cell.length_a   1.000
_cell.length_b   1.000
_cell.length_c   1.000
_cell.angle_alpha   90.00
_cell.angle_beta   90.00
_cell.angle_gamma   90.00
#
_symmetry.space_group_name_H-M   'P 1'
#
loop_
_entity.id
_entity.type
_entity.pdbx_description
1 polymer ?
#
loop_
_entity_poly.entity_id
_entity_poly.type
_entity_poly.pdbx_seq_one_letter_code
_entity_poly.pdbx_strand_id
1 'polypeptide(L)'
;MALAADEEAAFDRDRYGPTPPVRRAQLAEATFGNRDLEQEVLRLFLTQSQTLVCRLGDVEAAPERADLVHTLKGSARAIGADRLAGVCETVEAELRAGEAPAMLTLVSLVEEAQDYIRRVLLA
;
A
#
# COMPACT_ATOMS: atom_id res chain seq x y z
N MET A 1 -18.65 6.42 -21.55
CA MET A 1 -18.25 6.23 -20.15
C MET A 1 -18.10 4.76 -19.77
N ALA A 2 -19.08 3.88 -20.02
CA ALA A 2 -18.97 2.46 -19.65
C ALA A 2 -17.80 1.71 -20.33
N LEU A 3 -17.48 1.99 -21.59
CA LEU A 3 -16.34 1.39 -22.30
C LEU A 3 -14.97 1.77 -21.69
N ALA A 4 -14.78 3.03 -21.30
CA ALA A 4 -13.51 3.50 -20.74
C ALA A 4 -13.22 2.91 -19.34
N ALA A 5 -14.24 2.73 -18.50
CA ALA A 5 -14.09 2.12 -17.19
C ALA A 5 -13.78 0.61 -17.28
N ASP A 6 -14.29 -0.06 -18.31
CA ASP A 6 -14.01 -1.48 -18.57
C ASP A 6 -12.58 -1.67 -19.10
N GLU A 7 -12.11 -0.79 -19.98
CA GLU A 7 -10.73 -0.77 -20.48
C GLU A 7 -9.70 -0.44 -19.37
N GLU A 8 -10.01 0.52 -18.49
CA GLU A 8 -9.17 0.87 -17.35
C GLU A 8 -9.06 -0.29 -16.35
N ALA A 9 -10.19 -0.96 -16.06
CA ALA A 9 -10.20 -2.15 -15.21
C ALA A 9 -9.46 -3.34 -15.85
N ALA A 10 -9.48 -3.48 -17.17
CA ALA A 10 -8.71 -4.50 -17.88
C ALA A 10 -7.20 -4.21 -17.83
N PHE A 11 -6.80 -2.95 -18.03
CA PHE A 11 -5.40 -2.53 -17.91
C PHE A 11 -4.84 -2.76 -16.50
N ASP A 12 -5.60 -2.40 -15.46
CA ASP A 12 -5.17 -2.61 -14.08
C ASP A 12 -5.07 -4.10 -13.74
N ARG A 13 -5.95 -4.95 -14.26
CA ARG A 13 -5.85 -6.40 -14.08
C ARG A 13 -4.63 -7.00 -14.76
N ASP A 14 -4.27 -6.52 -15.95
CA ASP A 14 -3.05 -6.96 -16.64
C ASP A 14 -1.79 -6.53 -15.88
N ARG A 15 -1.77 -5.28 -15.38
CA ARG A 15 -0.61 -4.70 -14.69
C ARG A 15 -0.41 -5.22 -13.27
N TYR A 16 -1.49 -5.45 -12.51
CA TYR A 16 -1.44 -5.77 -11.07
C TYR A 16 -2.00 -7.14 -10.71
N GLY A 17 -2.50 -7.88 -11.70
CA GLY A 17 -3.17 -9.16 -11.50
C GLY A 17 -4.62 -9.01 -11.03
N PRO A 18 -5.24 -10.10 -10.57
CA PRO A 18 -6.68 -10.15 -10.28
C PRO A 18 -7.10 -9.32 -9.06
N THR A 19 -6.15 -8.92 -8.21
CA THR A 19 -6.41 -8.10 -7.03
C THR A 19 -5.66 -6.78 -7.16
N PRO A 20 -6.37 -5.65 -7.29
CA PRO A 20 -5.72 -4.36 -7.44
C PRO A 20 -4.93 -4.01 -6.17
N PRO A 21 -3.88 -3.18 -6.27
CA PRO A 21 -3.06 -2.79 -5.11
C PRO A 21 -3.85 -2.05 -4.03
N VAL A 22 -4.95 -1.39 -4.42
CA VAL A 22 -5.88 -0.67 -3.53
C VAL A 22 -7.31 -1.05 -3.92
N ARG A 23 -8.10 -1.57 -2.97
CA ARG A 23 -9.51 -1.89 -3.21
C ARG A 23 -10.38 -0.64 -3.12
N ARG A 24 -10.62 0.02 -4.26
CA ARG A 24 -11.42 1.26 -4.35
C ARG A 24 -12.79 1.20 -3.68
N ALA A 25 -13.47 0.04 -3.69
CA ALA A 25 -14.75 -0.12 -3.00
C ALA A 25 -14.61 0.02 -1.48
N GLN A 26 -13.54 -0.51 -0.89
CA GLN A 26 -13.27 -0.38 0.55
C GLN A 26 -12.84 1.03 0.91
N LEU A 27 -12.03 1.66 0.05
CA LEU A 27 -11.64 3.06 0.24
C LEU A 27 -12.88 3.96 0.25
N ALA A 28 -13.79 3.79 -0.71
CA ALA A 28 -15.05 4.54 -0.75
C ALA A 28 -15.92 4.29 0.48
N GLU A 29 -15.97 3.06 1.00
CA GLU A 29 -16.68 2.77 2.26
C GLU A 29 -16.04 3.50 3.46
N ALA A 30 -14.71 3.43 3.57
CA ALA A 30 -13.94 4.05 4.66
C ALA A 30 -14.02 5.59 4.65
N THR A 31 -14.29 6.19 3.50
CA THR A 31 -14.43 7.65 3.34
C THR A 31 -15.88 8.09 3.16
N PHE A 32 -16.86 7.21 3.38
CA PHE A 32 -18.29 7.48 3.20
C PHE A 32 -18.66 7.99 1.79
N GLY A 33 -17.90 7.56 0.79
CA GLY A 33 -18.04 7.94 -0.62
C GLY A 33 -17.56 9.36 -0.94
N ASN A 34 -16.89 10.03 0.00
CA ASN A 34 -16.34 11.36 -0.22
C ASN A 34 -15.04 11.29 -1.02
N ARG A 35 -15.11 11.69 -2.29
CA ARG A 35 -13.97 11.65 -3.23
C ARG A 35 -12.80 12.53 -2.82
N ASP A 36 -13.05 13.70 -2.24
CA ASP A 36 -11.96 14.59 -1.81
C ASP A 36 -11.17 13.93 -0.67
N LEU A 37 -11.90 13.29 0.25
CA LEU A 37 -11.29 12.52 1.34
C LEU A 37 -10.58 11.26 0.82
N GLU A 38 -11.12 10.55 -0.17
CA GLU A 38 -10.41 9.45 -0.85
C GLU A 38 -9.05 9.93 -1.38
N GLN A 39 -9.03 11.04 -2.12
CA GLN A 39 -7.79 11.59 -2.67
C GLN A 39 -6.83 12.05 -1.58
N GLU A 40 -7.32 12.67 -0.51
CA GLU A 40 -6.50 13.10 0.62
C GLU A 40 -5.80 11.92 1.29
N VAL A 41 -6.55 10.86 1.62
CA VAL A 41 -5.99 9.64 2.24
C VAL A 41 -4.97 8.98 1.32
N LEU A 42 -5.24 8.93 0.00
CA LEU A 42 -4.30 8.39 -0.98
C LEU A 42 -2.99 9.21 -1.07
N ARG A 43 -3.08 10.55 -1.08
CA ARG A 43 -1.89 11.44 -1.06
C ARG A 43 -1.09 11.30 0.23
N LEU A 44 -1.78 11.12 1.36
CA LEU A 44 -1.17 10.88 2.65
C LEU A 44 -0.37 9.57 2.64
N PHE A 45 -0.97 8.50 2.12
CA PHE A 45 -0.28 7.22 1.95
C PHE A 45 0.97 7.34 1.07
N LEU A 46 0.90 8.04 -0.07
CA LEU A 46 2.06 8.24 -0.95
C LEU A 46 3.23 8.88 -0.20
N THR A 47 2.96 9.94 0.57
CA THR A 47 3.98 10.64 1.34
C THR A 47 4.56 9.74 2.44
N GLN A 48 3.69 9.12 3.24
CA GLN A 48 4.11 8.31 4.39
C GLN A 48 4.88 7.05 3.97
N SER A 49 4.36 6.31 2.98
CA SER A 49 4.97 5.06 2.53
C SER A 49 6.40 5.28 2.00
N GLN A 50 6.64 6.36 1.26
CA GLN A 50 7.97 6.72 0.78
C GLN A 50 8.93 6.97 1.95
N THR A 51 8.52 7.78 2.93
CA THR A 51 9.34 8.06 4.12
C THR A 51 9.63 6.80 4.92
N LEU A 52 8.64 5.94 5.11
CA LEU A 52 8.79 4.69 5.87
C LEU A 52 9.77 3.72 5.18
N VAL A 53 9.67 3.54 3.87
CA VAL A 53 10.59 2.67 3.12
C VAL A 53 12.02 3.20 3.14
N CYS A 54 12.23 4.52 2.98
CA CYS A 54 13.57 5.11 3.12
C CYS A 54 14.15 4.84 4.52
N ARG A 55 13.39 5.13 5.58
CA ARG A 55 13.83 4.89 6.96
C ARG A 55 14.11 3.41 7.24
N LEU A 56 13.34 2.49 6.65
CA LEU A 56 13.58 1.05 6.77
C LEU A 56 14.93 0.61 6.17
N GLY A 57 15.45 1.35 5.18
CA GLY A 57 16.78 1.13 4.61
C GLY A 57 17.92 1.67 5.46
N ASP A 58 17.65 2.67 6.32
CA ASP A 58 18.67 3.35 7.14
C ASP A 58 18.81 2.73 8.55
N VAL A 59 17.80 2.01 9.02
CA VAL A 59 17.75 1.44 10.37
C VAL A 59 18.15 -0.03 10.37
N GLU A 60 19.13 -0.41 11.20
CA GLU A 60 19.55 -1.81 11.36
C GLU A 60 18.80 -2.54 12.49
N ALA A 61 18.41 -1.82 13.54
CA ALA A 61 17.81 -2.41 14.74
C ALA A 61 16.44 -3.05 14.44
N ALA A 62 16.31 -4.36 14.66
CA ALA A 62 15.08 -5.11 14.39
C ALA A 62 13.82 -4.54 15.08
N PRO A 63 13.84 -4.09 16.35
CA PRO A 63 12.67 -3.50 17.00
C PRO A 63 12.18 -2.23 16.29
N GLU A 64 13.10 -1.33 15.93
CA GLU A 64 12.74 -0.07 15.25
C GLU A 64 12.24 -0.33 13.82
N ARG A 65 12.83 -1.29 13.11
CA ARG A 65 12.29 -1.75 11.81
C ARG A 65 10.88 -2.31 11.96
N ALA A 66 10.60 -3.07 13.02
CA ALA A 66 9.27 -3.63 13.27
C ALA A 66 8.22 -2.52 13.48
N ASP A 67 8.57 -1.44 14.19
CA ASP A 67 7.68 -0.29 14.41
C ASP A 67 7.39 0.49 13.12
N LEU A 68 8.39 0.63 12.24
CA LEU A 68 8.20 1.21 10.91
C LEU A 68 7.27 0.36 10.05
N VAL A 69 7.45 -0.97 10.04
CA VAL A 69 6.57 -1.90 9.32
C VAL A 69 5.16 -1.90 9.91
N HIS A 70 5.03 -1.82 11.23
CA HIS A 70 3.73 -1.70 11.91
C HIS A 70 2.97 -0.45 11.44
N THR A 71 3.66 0.67 11.35
CA THR A 71 3.08 1.93 10.86
C THR A 71 2.63 1.79 9.41
N LEU A 72 3.48 1.21 8.54
CA LEU A 72 3.14 0.96 7.14
C LEU A 72 1.94 0.02 6.99
N LYS A 73 1.84 -1.02 7.84
CA LYS A 73 0.69 -1.94 7.89
C LYS A 73 -0.60 -1.19 8.17
N GLY A 74 -0.60 -0.29 9.16
CA GLY A 74 -1.74 0.55 9.50
C GLY A 74 -2.19 1.41 8.32
N SER A 75 -1.25 2.11 7.70
CA SER A 75 -1.52 2.95 6.53
C SER A 75 -2.03 2.13 5.33
N ALA A 76 -1.50 0.93 5.09
CA ALA A 76 -1.96 0.04 4.03
C ALA A 76 -3.41 -0.44 4.26
N ARG A 77 -3.77 -0.80 5.51
CA ARG A 77 -5.15 -1.18 5.86
C ARG A 77 -6.12 -0.01 5.67
N ALA A 78 -5.72 1.20 6.02
CA ALA A 78 -6.56 2.40 5.88
C ALA A 78 -7.00 2.69 4.44
N ILE A 79 -6.22 2.26 3.44
CA ILE A 79 -6.56 2.41 2.01
C ILE A 79 -7.13 1.13 1.38
N GLY A 80 -7.25 0.02 2.11
CA GLY A 80 -7.65 -1.27 1.54
C GLY A 80 -6.58 -1.91 0.64
N ALA A 81 -5.31 -1.74 0.98
CA ALA A 81 -4.16 -2.39 0.32
C ALA A 81 -3.79 -3.71 1.03
N ASP A 82 -4.66 -4.71 0.97
CA ASP A 82 -4.55 -5.90 1.82
C ASP A 82 -3.34 -6.77 1.55
N ARG A 83 -2.91 -6.88 0.27
CA ARG A 83 -1.69 -7.62 -0.09
C ARG A 83 -0.47 -7.03 0.62
N LEU A 84 -0.35 -5.70 0.59
CA LEU A 84 0.71 -4.98 1.29
C LEU A 84 0.58 -5.14 2.81
N ALA A 85 -0.63 -4.97 3.36
CA ALA A 85 -0.86 -5.13 4.79
C ALA A 85 -0.50 -6.54 5.31
N GLY A 86 -0.81 -7.60 4.54
CA GLY A 86 -0.46 -8.98 4.88
C GLY A 86 1.05 -9.24 4.85
N VAL A 87 1.76 -8.67 3.87
CA VAL A 87 3.24 -8.75 3.84
C VAL A 87 3.85 -7.97 5.00
N CYS A 88 3.35 -6.78 5.32
CA CYS A 88 3.80 -6.05 6.50
C CYS A 88 3.60 -6.88 7.78
N GLU A 89 2.45 -7.55 7.93
CA GLU A 89 2.17 -8.40 9.09
C GLU A 89 3.16 -9.55 9.24
N THR A 90 3.53 -10.19 8.13
CA THR A 90 4.55 -11.25 8.11
C THR A 90 5.93 -10.70 8.49
N VAL A 91 6.37 -9.62 7.83
CA VAL A 91 7.68 -8.99 8.07
C VAL A 91 7.79 -8.45 9.51
N GLU A 92 6.73 -7.84 10.04
CA GLU A 92 6.67 -7.34 11.41
C GLU A 92 6.81 -8.48 12.43
N ALA A 93 6.17 -9.62 12.18
CA ALA A 93 6.28 -10.80 13.04
C ALA A 93 7.70 -11.38 13.04
N GLU A 94 8.31 -11.55 11.87
CA GLU A 94 9.69 -12.02 11.72
C GLU A 94 10.69 -11.10 12.44
N LEU A 95 10.57 -9.78 12.26
CA LEU A 95 11.42 -8.80 12.94
C LEU A 95 11.27 -8.87 14.46
N ARG A 96 10.04 -9.03 14.98
CA ARG A 96 9.79 -9.17 16.42
C ARG A 96 10.31 -10.50 16.98
N ALA A 97 10.36 -11.54 16.18
CA ALA A 97 10.97 -12.81 16.54
C ALA A 97 12.51 -12.78 16.48
N GLY A 98 13.11 -11.68 15.99
CA GLY A 98 14.56 -11.56 15.79
C GLY A 98 15.05 -12.29 14.53
N GLU A 99 14.15 -12.59 13.60
CA GLU A 99 14.43 -13.23 12.32
C GLU A 99 14.76 -12.20 11.23
N ALA A 100 15.34 -12.68 10.13
CA ALA A 100 15.70 -11.84 8.99
C ALA A 100 14.62 -11.94 7.88
N PRO A 101 13.70 -10.97 7.78
CA PRO A 101 12.62 -11.01 6.79
C PRO A 101 13.11 -10.78 5.36
N ALA A 102 12.37 -11.33 4.40
CA ALA A 102 12.55 -11.06 2.97
C ALA A 102 11.96 -9.68 2.59
N MET A 103 12.77 -8.62 2.68
CA MET A 103 12.31 -7.24 2.47
C MET A 103 11.92 -6.91 1.03
N LEU A 104 12.43 -7.64 0.03
CA LEU A 104 12.19 -7.33 -1.38
C LEU A 104 10.70 -7.32 -1.73
N THR A 105 9.94 -8.30 -1.25
CA THR A 105 8.49 -8.38 -1.50
C THR A 105 7.76 -7.19 -0.90
N LEU A 106 8.15 -6.74 0.31
CA LEU A 106 7.55 -5.56 0.94
C LEU A 106 7.78 -4.31 0.08
N VAL A 107 9.03 -4.07 -0.32
CA VAL A 107 9.40 -2.90 -1.14
C VAL A 107 8.64 -2.91 -2.47
N SER A 108 8.62 -4.05 -3.18
CA SER A 108 7.89 -4.16 -4.44
C SER A 108 6.39 -3.89 -4.31
N LEU A 109 5.74 -4.35 -3.23
CA LEU A 109 4.33 -4.07 -3.00
C LEU A 109 4.06 -2.61 -2.63
N VAL A 110 5.00 -1.93 -1.95
CA VAL A 110 4.89 -0.48 -1.72
C VAL A 110 4.98 0.26 -3.05
N GLU A 111 5.95 -0.07 -3.89
CA GLU A 111 6.12 0.54 -5.22
C GLU A 111 4.87 0.30 -6.10
N GLU A 112 4.35 -0.93 -6.10
CA GLU A 112 3.12 -1.31 -6.81
C GLU A 112 1.92 -0.45 -6.37
N ALA A 113 1.74 -0.29 -5.05
CA ALA A 113 0.69 0.55 -4.49
C ALA A 113 0.88 2.03 -4.82
N GLN A 114 2.09 2.57 -4.71
CA GLN A 114 2.38 3.96 -5.04
C GLN A 114 2.09 4.26 -6.52
N ASP A 115 2.49 3.37 -7.42
CA ASP A 115 2.25 3.49 -8.85
C ASP A 115 0.76 3.47 -9.19
N TYR A 116 0.01 2.57 -8.57
CA TYR A 116 -1.44 2.52 -8.71
C TYR A 116 -2.08 3.84 -8.26
N ILE A 117 -1.70 4.32 -7.08
CA ILE A 117 -2.27 5.54 -6.50
C ILE A 117 -1.95 6.77 -7.36
N ARG A 118 -0.71 6.90 -7.85
CA ARG A 118 -0.34 8.00 -8.77
C ARG A 118 -1.24 8.00 -10.01
N ARG A 119 -1.57 6.83 -10.56
CA ARG A 119 -2.49 6.74 -11.71
C ARG A 119 -3.92 7.15 -11.35
N VAL A 120 -4.45 6.67 -10.23
CA VAL A 120 -5.80 7.04 -9.76
C VAL A 120 -5.91 8.54 -9.51
N LEU A 121 -4.86 9.19 -9.02
CA LEU A 121 -4.86 10.65 -8.77
C LEU A 121 -4.68 11.50 -10.04
N LEU A 122 -4.33 10.89 -11.17
CA LEU A 122 -4.16 11.55 -12.47
C LEU A 122 -5.32 11.28 -13.44
N ALA A 123 -6.22 10.35 -13.11
CA ALA A 123 -7.44 10.03 -13.86
C ALA A 123 -8.58 11.00 -13.52
#